data_AF-A0A9Q0XX06-F1
#
_entry.id   AF-A0A9Q0XX06-F1
#
_cell.length_a   1.000
_cell.length_b   1.000
_cell.length_c   1.000
_cell.angle_alpha   90.00
_cell.angle_beta   90.00
_cell.angle_gamma   90.00
#
_symmetry.space_group_name_H-M   'P 1'
#
loop_
_entity.id
_entity.type
_entity.pdbx_description
1 polymer ?
#
loop_
_entity_poly.entity_id
_entity_poly.type
_entity_poly.pdbx_seq_one_letter_code
_entity_poly.pdbx_strand_id
1 'polypeptide(L)' 'MAKAEQVLSLEPQHELKFKGPFTDVVTTNLKLGNPTDRNVCFKVKTTAPRRYCVRPNSGIIDAGTSINVS' A
#
# COMPACT_ATOMS: atom_id res chain seq x y z
N MET A 1 -14.82 12.57 -16.73
CA MET A 1 -13.83 13.12 -15.77
C MET A 1 -12.50 12.42 -16.04
N ALA A 2 -11.41 13.16 -16.19
CA ALA A 2 -10.08 12.56 -16.36
C ALA A 2 -9.64 11.87 -15.06
N LYS A 3 -9.04 10.68 -15.19
CA LYS A 3 -8.45 9.98 -14.05
C LYS A 3 -7.19 10.75 -13.65
N ALA A 4 -7.11 11.18 -12.39
CA ALA A 4 -5.89 11.77 -11.86
C ALA A 4 -4.74 10.75 -11.92
N GLU A 5 -3.55 11.21 -12.26
CA GLU A 5 -2.35 10.38 -12.23
C GLU A 5 -2.02 9.96 -10.79
N GLN A 6 -1.41 8.78 -10.65
CA GLN A 6 -0.95 8.30 -9.35
C GLN A 6 0.26 9.11 -8.90
N VAL A 7 0.20 9.67 -7.69
CA VAL A 7 1.27 10.49 -7.11
C VAL A 7 2.17 9.72 -6.15
N LEU A 8 1.68 8.62 -5.57
CA LEU A 8 2.47 7.79 -4.65
C LEU A 8 3.37 6.82 -5.41
N SER A 9 4.63 6.71 -4.98
CA SER A 9 5.52 5.64 -5.40
C SER A 9 5.21 4.37 -4.62
N LEU A 10 5.11 3.24 -5.32
CA LEU A 10 4.79 1.93 -4.74
C LEU A 10 6.00 1.01 -4.89
N GLU A 11 6.41 0.37 -3.79
CA GLU A 11 7.45 -0.65 -3.79
C GLU A 11 6.94 -1.87 -3.00
N PRO A 12 6.68 -3.01 -3.67
CA PRO A 12 6.77 -3.27 -5.11
C PRO A 12 5.66 -2.59 -5.95
N GLN A 13 5.96 -2.24 -7.20
CA GLN A 13 5.08 -1.41 -8.04
C GLN A 13 3.87 -2.15 -8.64
N HIS A 14 4.08 -3.38 -9.10
CA HIS A 14 3.07 -4.11 -9.90
C HIS A 14 2.47 -5.32 -9.19
N GLU A 15 3.29 -6.04 -8.42
CA GLU A 15 2.90 -7.32 -7.83
C GLU A 15 3.35 -7.42 -6.38
N LEU A 16 2.45 -7.89 -5.53
CA LEU A 16 2.73 -8.21 -4.14
C LEU A 16 2.89 -9.72 -3.99
N LYS A 17 4.11 -10.19 -3.74
CA LYS A 17 4.41 -11.63 -3.65
C LYS A 17 4.29 -12.10 -2.21
N PHE A 18 3.52 -13.16 -2.00
CA PHE A 18 3.41 -13.89 -0.74
C PHE A 18 4.13 -15.22 -0.89
N LYS A 19 5.18 -15.44 -0.12
CA LYS A 19 5.94 -16.69 -0.14
C LYS A 19 5.34 -17.66 0.86
N GLY A 20 5.01 -18.86 0.40
CA GLY A 20 4.54 -19.94 1.28
C GLY A 20 5.65 -20.49 2.19
N PRO A 21 5.33 -21.47 3.05
CA PRO A 21 4.08 -22.24 3.08
C PRO A 21 2.86 -21.42 3.56
N PHE A 22 1.68 -21.72 3.04
CA PHE A 22 0.41 -21.04 3.40
C PHE A 22 -0.37 -21.78 4.49
N THR A 23 0.35 -22.45 5.39
CA THR A 23 -0.23 -23.13 6.56
C THR A 23 -0.51 -22.16 7.70
N ASP A 24 0.23 -21.05 7.74
CA ASP A 24 0.12 -19.98 8.72
C ASP A 24 -0.01 -18.61 8.03
N VAL A 25 -0.17 -17.56 8.83
CA VAL A 25 -0.25 -16.18 8.33
C VAL A 25 1.07 -15.78 7.67
N VAL A 26 0.99 -15.35 6.42
CA VAL A 26 2.13 -14.80 5.67
C VAL A 26 1.94 -13.30 5.52
N THR A 27 2.96 -12.54 5.90
CA THR A 27 3.01 -11.08 5.77
C THR A 27 3.97 -10.68 4.66
N THR A 28 3.60 -9.65 3.90
CA THR A 28 4.47 -9.02 2.92
C THR A 28 4.29 -7.51 3.03
N ASN A 29 5.35 -6.74 2.76
CA ASN A 29 5.32 -5.30 2.94
C ASN A 29 5.10 -4.59 1.60
N LEU A 30 4.27 -3.56 1.63
CA LEU A 30 4.11 -2.57 0.58
C LEU A 30 4.57 -1.22 1.12
N LYS A 31 5.63 -0.66 0.54
CA LYS A 31 6.07 0.68 0.87
C LYS A 31 5.37 1.69 -0.05
N LEU A 32 4.75 2.68 0.57
CA LEU A 32 4.13 3.82 -0.10
C LEU A 32 4.99 5.04 0.17
N GLY A 33 5.59 5.61 -0.87
CA GLY A 33 6.35 6.85 -0.79
C GLY A 33 5.56 8.03 -1.35
N ASN A 34 5.60 9.15 -0.64
CA ASN A 34 5.05 10.41 -1.11
C ASN A 34 6.19 11.34 -1.57
N PRO A 35 6.51 11.39 -2.87
CA PRO A 35 7.55 12.28 -3.40
C PRO A 35 7.09 13.75 -3.53
N THR A 36 5.85 14.07 -3.17
CA THR A 36 5.28 15.41 -3.35
C THR A 36 5.50 16.29 -2.12
N ASP A 37 5.34 17.61 -2.30
CA ASP A 37 5.43 18.62 -1.23
C ASP A 37 4.10 18.82 -0.46
N ARG A 38 3.15 17.89 -0.61
CA ARG A 38 1.82 17.97 0.01
C ARG A 38 1.48 16.65 0.68
N ASN A 39 0.62 16.72 1.68
CA ASN A 39 0.11 15.53 2.35
C ASN A 39 -0.83 14.76 1.41
N VAL A 40 -0.67 13.44 1.36
CA VAL A 40 -1.47 12.56 0.51
C VAL A 40 -2.20 11.52 1.37
N CYS A 41 -3.52 11.48 1.25
CA CYS A 41 -4.34 10.44 1.87
C CYS A 41 -4.34 9.19 0.98
N PHE A 42 -4.24 8.00 1.60
CA PHE A 42 -4.33 6.73 0.90
C PHE A 42 -5.40 5.82 1.51
N LYS A 43 -5.90 4.89 0.70
CA LYS A 43 -6.78 3.79 1.13
C LYS A 43 -6.47 2.54 0.33
N VAL A 44 -6.13 1.46 1.02
CA VAL A 44 -5.87 0.15 0.43
C VAL A 44 -7.20 -0.58 0.26
N LYS A 45 -7.39 -1.17 -0.92
CA LYS A 45 -8.54 -2.01 -1.25
C LYS A 45 -8.05 -3.34 -1.80
N THR A 46 -8.76 -4.40 -1.46
CA THR A 46 -8.54 -5.76 -2.00
C THR A 46 -9.85 -6.31 -2.51
N THR A 47 -9.78 -7.19 -3.51
CA THR A 47 -10.95 -7.93 -4.01
C THR A 47 -11.35 -9.08 -3.08
N ALA A 48 -10.50 -9.45 -2.10
CA ALA A 48 -10.75 -10.54 -1.16
C ALA A 48 -10.55 -10.12 0.32
N PRO A 49 -11.40 -9.24 0.88
CA PRO A 49 -11.23 -8.69 2.23
C PRO A 49 -11.30 -9.72 3.36
N ARG A 50 -11.87 -10.91 3.11
CA ARG A 50 -11.87 -12.02 4.08
C ARG A 50 -10.53 -12.76 4.15
N ARG A 51 -9.66 -12.63 3.15
CA ARG A 51 -8.39 -13.36 3.05
C ARG A 51 -7.17 -12.53 3.46
N TYR A 52 -7.29 -11.20 3.43
CA TYR A 52 -6.18 -10.29 3.69
C TYR A 52 -6.54 -9.34 4.83
N CYS A 53 -5.62 -9.21 5.79
CA CYS A 53 -5.61 -8.12 6.75
C CYS A 53 -4.59 -7.08 6.27
N VAL A 54 -4.92 -5.80 6.35
CA VAL A 54 -4.02 -4.70 5.95
C VAL A 54 -3.93 -3.68 7.08
N ARG A 55 -2.71 -3.32 7.48
CA ARG A 55 -2.39 -2.37 8.55
C ARG A 55 -1.19 -1.49 8.15
N PRO A 56 -1.36 -0.15 8.15
CA PRO A 56 -2.63 0.58 8.13
C PRO A 56 -3.37 0.42 6.79
N ASN A 57 -4.70 0.29 6.81
CA ASN A 57 -5.51 0.21 5.57
C ASN A 57 -5.86 1.58 4.96
N SER A 58 -5.73 2.65 5.72
CA SER A 58 -5.87 4.03 5.26
C SER A 58 -5.07 4.95 6.15
N GLY A 59 -4.68 6.10 5.65
CA GLY A 59 -3.93 7.09 6.42
C GLY A 59 -3.51 8.27 5.58
N ILE A 60 -2.65 9.09 6.15
CA ILE A 60 -2.02 10.25 5.52
C ILE A 60 -0.51 9.98 5.48
N ILE A 61 0.12 10.28 4.36
CA ILE A 61 1.57 10.27 4.20
C ILE A 61 1.99 11.73 4.03
N ASP A 62 2.84 12.21 4.93
CA ASP A 62 3.36 13.57 4.88
C ASP A 62 4.29 13.76 3.67
N ALA A 63 4.46 15.00 3.26
CA ALA A 63 5.34 15.38 2.17
C ALA A 63 6.76 14.80 2.33
N GLY A 64 7.30 14.18 1.28
CA GLY A 64 8.64 13.59 1.28
C GLY A 64 8.82 12.33 2.14
N THR A 65 7.77 11.81 2.79
CA THR A 65 7.87 10.65 3.69
C THR A 65 7.44 9.34 3.02
N SER A 66 7.65 8.23 3.72
CA SER A 66 7.19 6.90 3.29
C SER A 66 6.62 6.12 4.45
N ILE A 67 5.66 5.23 4.17
CA ILE A 67 5.06 4.33 5.14
C ILE A 67 5.11 2.89 4.63
N ASN A 68 5.28 1.94 5.54
CA ASN A 68 5.13 0.52 5.25
C ASN A 68 3.71 0.06 5.63
N VAL A 69 3.07 -0.64 4.70
CA VAL A 69 1.79 -1.30 4.88
C VAL A 69 2.02 -2.81 4.87
N SER A 70 1.39 -3.52 5.80
CA SER A 70 1.50 -4.98 5.99
C SER A 70 0.15 -5.66 6.05
#